data_AF-A0A134AED6-F1
#
_entry.id   AF-A0A134AED6-F1
#
_cell.length_a   1.000
_cell.length_b   1.000
_cell.length_c   1.000
_cell.angle_alpha   90.00
_cell.angle_beta   90.00
_cell.angle_gamma   90.00
#
_symmetry.space_group_name_H-M   'P 1'
#
loop_
_entity.id
_entity.type
_entity.pdbx_description
1 polymer ?
#
loop_
_entity_poly.entity_id
_entity_poly.type
_entity_poly.pdbx_seq_one_letter_code
_entity_poly.pdbx_strand_id
1 'polypeptide(L)'
;MKKELKDFIYFMDEENIEKLNKEICKNFYLKNEEIKDKNIEKIQFDNLTFGIYFSKTNDNKERILVLKNEKKIKCGYFSINGVKKEFYSDLYFLILHNNEKDKNVIFEDLIEKILGIIKIKEISL
;
A
#
# COMPACT_ATOMS: atom_id res chain seq x y z
N MET A 1 -18.85 19.08 -6.43
CA MET A 1 -18.41 18.22 -7.56
C MET A 1 -17.55 17.11 -7.00
N LYS A 2 -18.02 15.85 -7.00
CA LYS A 2 -17.21 14.70 -6.57
C LYS A 2 -16.08 14.55 -7.59
N LYS A 3 -14.82 14.73 -7.17
CA LYS A 3 -13.68 14.29 -7.99
C LYS A 3 -13.84 12.79 -8.15
N GLU A 4 -14.27 12.32 -9.32
CA GLU A 4 -14.04 10.94 -9.69
C GLU A 4 -12.53 10.72 -9.59
N LEU A 5 -12.11 9.73 -8.79
CA LEU A 5 -10.72 9.29 -8.75
C LEU A 5 -10.38 8.76 -10.14
N LYS A 6 -9.87 9.64 -11.02
CA LYS A 6 -9.41 9.28 -12.36
C LYS A 6 -8.00 8.68 -12.34
N ASP A 7 -7.26 8.90 -11.27
CA ASP A 7 -5.87 8.50 -11.17
C ASP A 7 -5.74 7.26 -10.27
N PHE A 8 -5.21 6.18 -10.83
CA PHE A 8 -4.81 4.99 -10.06
C PHE A 8 -3.56 5.23 -9.22
N ILE A 9 -2.86 6.36 -9.43
CA ILE A 9 -1.59 6.71 -8.79
C ILE A 9 -1.70 8.11 -8.16
N TYR A 10 -1.34 8.22 -6.88
CA TYR A 10 -1.29 9.44 -6.11
C TYR A 10 0.14 9.74 -5.70
N PHE A 11 0.62 10.92 -6.05
CA PHE A 11 1.90 11.42 -5.57
C PHE A 11 1.72 12.21 -4.28
N MET A 12 2.60 11.98 -3.31
CA MET A 12 2.57 12.59 -1.98
C MET A 12 4.00 13.03 -1.61
N ASP A 13 4.11 14.04 -0.75
CA ASP A 13 5.40 14.46 -0.17
C ASP A 13 5.23 14.61 1.34
N GLU A 14 5.34 13.48 2.02
CA GLU A 14 5.16 13.41 3.47
C GLU A 14 6.46 13.01 4.16
N GLU A 15 6.77 13.71 5.25
CA GLU A 15 8.01 13.53 5.99
C GLU A 15 8.04 12.22 6.80
N ASN A 16 6.86 11.73 7.20
CA ASN A 16 6.74 10.57 8.07
C ASN A 16 5.40 9.86 7.90
N ILE A 17 5.33 8.65 8.47
CA ILE A 17 4.18 7.76 8.30
C ILE A 17 2.91 8.31 8.93
N GLU A 18 2.99 9.10 10.00
CA GLU A 18 1.81 9.71 10.62
C GLU A 18 1.17 10.76 9.72
N LYS A 19 1.98 11.64 9.11
CA LYS A 19 1.49 12.65 8.17
C LYS A 19 0.92 11.98 6.91
N LEU A 20 1.62 10.98 6.36
CA LEU A 20 1.12 10.16 5.25
C LEU A 20 -0.24 9.55 5.57
N ASN A 21 -0.38 8.89 6.72
CA ASN A 21 -1.63 8.26 7.14
C ASN A 21 -2.78 9.27 7.25
N LYS A 22 -2.51 10.47 7.80
CA LYS A 22 -3.50 11.54 7.93
C LYS A 22 -3.99 12.02 6.56
N GLU A 23 -3.08 12.23 5.62
CA GLU A 23 -3.44 12.65 4.27
C GLU A 23 -4.19 11.57 3.49
N ILE A 24 -3.82 10.29 3.65
CA ILE A 24 -4.59 9.16 3.10
C ILE A 24 -6.03 9.17 3.65
N CYS A 25 -6.20 9.28 4.97
CA CYS A 25 -7.53 9.30 5.58
C CYS A 25 -8.39 10.46 5.07
N LYS A 26 -7.79 11.66 4.95
CA LYS A 26 -8.45 12.86 4.47
C LYS A 26 -8.84 12.78 3.00
N ASN A 27 -7.95 12.26 2.14
CA ASN A 27 -8.18 12.22 0.70
C ASN A 27 -9.14 11.09 0.28
N PHE A 28 -9.20 10.00 1.06
CA PHE A 28 -10.02 8.81 0.74
C PHE A 28 -11.18 8.58 1.71
N TYR A 29 -11.43 9.50 2.64
CA TYR A 29 -12.52 9.46 3.62
C TYR A 29 -12.52 8.19 4.48
N LEU A 30 -11.32 7.73 4.86
CA LEU A 30 -11.13 6.53 5.67
C LEU A 30 -11.12 6.86 7.16
N LYS A 31 -11.43 5.86 8.00
CA LYS A 31 -11.31 6.02 9.44
C LYS A 31 -9.82 6.05 9.82
N ASN A 32 -9.44 7.00 10.68
CA ASN A 32 -8.07 7.14 11.21
C ASN A 32 -7.51 5.85 11.84
N GLU A 33 -8.37 4.91 12.20
CA GLU A 33 -8.00 3.63 12.81
C GLU A 33 -7.53 2.57 11.81
N GLU A 34 -7.98 2.68 10.55
CA GLU A 34 -7.69 1.73 9.47
C GLU A 34 -6.29 1.97 8.91
N ILE A 35 -5.90 3.23 8.78
CA ILE A 35 -4.61 3.64 8.20
C ILE A 35 -3.64 3.99 9.32
N LYS A 36 -2.97 2.96 9.86
CA LYS A 36 -1.92 3.06 10.88
C LYS A 36 -0.73 2.18 10.50
N ASP A 37 0.48 2.53 10.96
CA ASP A 37 1.70 1.76 10.69
C ASP A 37 1.56 0.25 11.02
N LYS A 38 0.93 -0.05 12.16
CA LYS A 38 0.67 -1.43 12.58
C LYS A 38 -0.24 -2.23 11.64
N ASN A 39 -1.02 -1.56 10.79
CA ASN A 39 -1.93 -2.19 9.84
C ASN A 39 -1.34 -2.28 8.42
N ILE A 40 -0.11 -1.79 8.22
CA ILE A 40 0.60 -1.90 6.94
C ILE A 40 1.17 -3.30 6.82
N GLU A 41 0.75 -4.02 5.78
CA GLU A 41 1.48 -5.20 5.31
C GLU A 41 2.77 -4.72 4.62
N LYS A 42 3.91 -5.14 5.16
CA LYS A 42 5.24 -4.67 4.77
C LYS A 42 5.87 -5.72 3.88
N ILE A 43 6.04 -5.40 2.61
CA ILE A 43 6.47 -6.34 1.59
C ILE A 43 7.86 -5.95 1.08
N GLN A 44 8.76 -6.93 1.07
CA GLN A 44 10.08 -6.82 0.47
C GLN A 44 10.31 -8.03 -0.44
N PHE A 45 10.51 -7.76 -1.74
CA PHE A 45 10.89 -8.74 -2.75
C PHE A 45 12.07 -8.17 -3.55
N ASP A 46 13.23 -8.82 -3.48
CA ASP A 46 14.49 -8.34 -4.06
C ASP A 46 14.75 -6.86 -3.72
N ASN A 47 14.74 -5.99 -4.75
CA ASN A 47 14.96 -4.56 -4.64
C ASN A 47 13.66 -3.74 -4.50
N LEU A 48 12.49 -4.40 -4.51
CA LEU A 48 11.19 -3.79 -4.40
C LEU A 48 10.72 -3.83 -2.94
N THR A 49 10.33 -2.69 -2.41
CA THR A 49 9.80 -2.55 -1.06
C THR A 49 8.57 -1.67 -1.08
N PHE A 50 7.46 -2.15 -0.52
CA PHE A 50 6.21 -1.41 -0.48
C PHE A 50 5.35 -1.78 0.73
N GLY A 51 4.46 -0.87 1.11
CA GLY A 51 3.43 -1.11 2.10
C GLY A 51 2.07 -1.38 1.44
N ILE A 52 1.21 -2.17 2.07
CA ILE A 52 -0.19 -2.31 1.65
C ILE A 52 -1.10 -1.97 2.82
N TYR A 53 -2.04 -1.06 2.57
CA TYR A 53 -3.18 -0.80 3.43
C TYR A 53 -4.42 -1.50 2.88
N PHE A 54 -5.13 -2.20 3.75
CA PHE A 54 -6.45 -2.73 3.44
C PHE A 54 -7.49 -1.90 4.19
N SER A 55 -8.48 -1.41 3.46
CA SER A 55 -9.65 -0.79 4.05
C SER A 55 -10.91 -1.34 3.41
N LYS A 56 -11.90 -1.59 4.27
CA LYS A 56 -13.18 -2.14 3.89
C LYS A 56 -14.08 -1.00 3.45
N THR A 57 -14.70 -1.12 2.28
CA THR A 57 -15.68 -0.15 1.78
C THR A 57 -17.07 -0.77 1.65
N ASN A 58 -18.09 0.02 1.98
CA ASN A 58 -19.50 -0.36 1.86
C ASN A 58 -20.12 0.13 0.55
N ASP A 59 -19.40 0.87 -0.29
CA ASP A 59 -19.95 1.54 -1.47
C ASP A 59 -19.82 0.74 -2.79
N ASN A 60 -19.48 -0.55 -2.71
CA ASN A 60 -19.19 -1.44 -3.85
C ASN A 60 -18.11 -0.92 -4.83
N LYS A 61 -17.32 0.11 -4.45
CA LYS A 61 -16.25 0.66 -5.29
C LYS A 61 -14.91 0.07 -4.90
N GLU A 62 -14.76 -1.21 -5.18
CA GLU A 62 -13.47 -1.86 -5.04
C GLU A 62 -12.45 -1.22 -5.97
N ARG A 63 -11.29 -0.88 -5.42
CA ARG A 63 -10.22 -0.24 -6.19
C ARG A 63 -8.89 -0.38 -5.48
N ILE A 64 -7.84 -0.44 -6.28
CA ILE A 64 -6.46 -0.41 -5.84
C ILE A 64 -5.90 0.96 -6.23
N LEU A 65 -5.38 1.68 -5.23
CA LEU A 65 -4.74 2.96 -5.41
C LEU A 65 -3.26 2.81 -5.08
N VAL A 66 -2.41 3.27 -5.98
CA VAL A 66 -0.96 3.34 -5.78
C VAL A 66 -0.66 4.71 -5.20
N LEU A 67 0.03 4.76 -4.07
CA LEU A 67 0.48 5.98 -3.43
C LEU A 67 2.01 5.98 -3.50
N LYS A 68 2.57 7.00 -4.14
CA LYS A 68 4.00 7.19 -4.30
C LYS A 68 4.41 8.44 -3.52
N ASN A 69 5.13 8.25 -2.43
CA ASN A 69 5.75 9.34 -1.69
C ASN A 69 7.04 9.78 -2.40
N GLU A 70 7.40 11.06 -2.33
CA GLU A 70 8.64 11.56 -2.93
C GLU A 70 9.90 10.93 -2.30
N LYS A 71 9.84 10.67 -0.99
CA LYS A 71 10.97 10.11 -0.22
C LYS A 71 10.57 8.81 0.45
N LYS A 72 11.55 7.92 0.62
CA LYS A 72 11.38 6.75 1.47
C LYS A 72 11.23 7.19 2.91
N ILE A 73 10.13 6.81 3.54
CA ILE A 73 9.86 7.08 4.95
C ILE A 73 9.86 5.78 5.73
N LYS A 74 10.25 5.88 7.00
CA LYS A 74 10.21 4.75 7.93
C LYS A 74 8.76 4.38 8.22
N CYS A 75 8.39 3.16 7.90
CA CYS A 75 7.06 2.59 8.17
C CYS A 75 7.23 1.29 8.92
N GLY A 76 7.83 1.38 10.11
CA GLY A 76 7.95 0.28 11.05
C GLY A 76 9.24 -0.54 10.91
N TYR A 77 9.15 -1.80 11.32
CA TYR A 77 10.29 -2.71 11.43
C TYR A 77 9.89 -4.14 11.06
N PHE A 78 10.87 -4.94 10.63
CA PHE A 78 10.75 -6.39 10.46
C PHE A 78 11.92 -7.09 11.14
N SER A 79 11.80 -8.39 11.40
CA SER A 79 12.86 -9.18 12.02
C SER A 79 13.36 -10.25 11.03
N ILE A 80 14.66 -10.25 10.75
CA ILE A 80 15.33 -11.35 10.02
C ILE A 80 16.33 -11.98 10.96
N ASN A 81 16.21 -13.29 11.19
CA ASN A 81 17.11 -14.06 12.05
C ASN A 81 17.29 -13.43 13.45
N GLY A 82 16.20 -12.90 14.03
CA GLY A 82 16.21 -12.23 15.33
C GLY A 82 16.73 -10.78 15.31
N VAL A 83 17.26 -10.29 14.19
CA VAL A 83 17.71 -8.90 14.05
C VAL A 83 16.56 -8.03 13.55
N LYS A 84 16.20 -7.02 14.35
CA LYS A 84 15.21 -6.01 13.99
C LYS A 84 15.83 -5.03 12.99
N LYS A 85 15.22 -4.92 11.82
CA LYS A 85 15.59 -4.00 10.75
C LYS A 85 14.47 -2.99 10.52
N GLU A 86 14.85 -1.76 10.19
CA GLU A 86 13.91 -0.71 9.83
C GLU A 86 13.35 -0.96 8.44
N PHE A 87 12.04 -0.75 8.29
CA PHE A 87 11.35 -0.86 7.01
C PHE A 87 11.12 0.53 6.44
N TYR A 88 11.65 0.79 5.25
CA TYR A 88 11.53 2.06 4.55
C TYR A 88 10.83 1.85 3.22
N SER A 89 9.79 2.64 2.96
CA SER A 89 9.08 2.61 1.70
C SER A 89 8.74 4.01 1.24
N ASP A 90 8.70 4.18 -0.08
CA ASP A 90 8.08 5.32 -0.76
C ASP A 90 6.90 4.88 -1.63
N LEU A 91 6.60 3.58 -1.68
CA LEU A 91 5.52 3.00 -2.47
C LEU A 91 4.51 2.32 -1.55
N TYR A 92 3.24 2.64 -1.72
CA TYR A 92 2.16 2.07 -0.93
C TYR A 92 0.97 1.72 -1.82
N PHE A 93 0.26 0.65 -1.48
CA PHE A 93 -0.99 0.29 -2.11
C PHE A 93 -2.11 0.46 -1.10
N LEU A 94 -3.12 1.27 -1.43
CA LEU A 94 -4.36 1.34 -0.68
C LEU A 94 -5.40 0.50 -1.42
N ILE A 95 -5.80 -0.61 -0.80
CA ILE A 95 -6.78 -1.55 -1.32
C ILE A 95 -8.11 -1.29 -0.61
N LEU A 96 -9.07 -0.83 -1.39
CA LEU A 96 -10.45 -0.67 -0.96
C LEU A 96 -11.22 -1.88 -1.47
N HIS A 97 -11.77 -2.67 -0.55
CA HIS A 97 -12.43 -3.94 -0.89
C HIS A 97 -13.75 -4.13 -0.14
N ASN A 98 -14.64 -4.96 -0.68
CA ASN A 98 -15.91 -5.26 -0.02
C ASN A 98 -15.70 -6.14 1.22
N ASN A 99 -16.62 -6.04 2.18
CA ASN A 99 -16.60 -6.78 3.45
C ASN A 99 -16.63 -8.31 3.29
N GLU A 100 -17.26 -8.80 2.21
CA GLU A 100 -17.43 -10.22 1.94
C GLU A 100 -16.19 -10.89 1.33
N LYS A 101 -15.26 -10.09 0.77
CA LYS A 101 -14.03 -10.63 0.18
C LYS A 101 -12.96 -10.84 1.24
N ASP A 102 -12.34 -12.01 1.20
CA ASP A 102 -11.18 -12.32 2.03
C ASP A 102 -9.98 -11.47 1.60
N LYS A 103 -9.39 -10.77 2.57
CA LYS A 103 -8.17 -9.98 2.41
C LYS A 103 -7.03 -10.81 1.84
N ASN A 104 -6.92 -12.08 2.24
CA ASN A 104 -5.83 -12.96 1.81
C ASN A 104 -5.91 -13.27 0.31
N VAL A 105 -7.12 -13.49 -0.22
CA VAL A 105 -7.33 -13.72 -1.66
C VAL A 105 -6.91 -12.49 -2.46
N ILE A 106 -7.31 -11.29 -2.01
CA ILE A 106 -6.92 -10.04 -2.68
C ILE A 106 -5.40 -9.82 -2.63
N PHE A 107 -4.79 -10.17 -1.49
CA PHE A 107 -3.34 -10.09 -1.32
C PHE A 107 -2.62 -11.03 -2.29
N GLU A 108 -3.00 -12.31 -2.36
CA GLU A 108 -2.40 -13.30 -3.26
C GLU A 108 -2.51 -12.86 -4.73
N ASP A 109 -3.70 -12.44 -5.17
CA ASP A 109 -3.94 -11.92 -6.51
C ASP A 109 -3.03 -10.71 -6.85
N LEU A 110 -2.81 -9.81 -5.89
CA LEU A 110 -1.94 -8.65 -6.08
C LEU A 110 -0.48 -9.09 -6.21
N ILE A 111 -0.01 -9.97 -5.32
CA ILE A 111 1.37 -10.45 -5.35
C ILE A 111 1.65 -11.23 -6.64
N GLU A 112 0.73 -12.09 -7.09
CA GLU A 112 0.89 -12.84 -8.34
C GLU A 112 1.05 -11.91 -9.55
N LYS A 113 0.23 -10.86 -9.64
CA LYS A 113 0.33 -9.86 -10.73
C LYS A 113 1.66 -9.11 -10.69
N ILE A 114 2.12 -8.70 -9.50
CA ILE A 114 3.41 -8.01 -9.34
C ILE A 114 4.56 -8.92 -9.77
N LEU A 115 4.57 -10.18 -9.31
CA LEU A 115 5.60 -11.16 -9.67
C LEU A 115 5.58 -11.48 -11.17
N GLY A 116 4.40 -11.58 -11.78
CA GLY A 116 4.26 -11.75 -13.23
C GLY A 116 4.93 -10.63 -14.02
N ILE A 117 4.73 -9.37 -13.60
CA ILE A 117 5.37 -8.20 -14.23
C ILE A 117 6.89 -8.23 -14.04
N ILE A 118 7.37 -8.59 -12.85
CA ILE A 118 8.82 -8.68 -12.56
C ILE A 118 9.47 -9.75 -13.45
N LYS A 119 8.90 -10.96 -13.52
CA LYS A 119 9.40 -12.05 -14.37
C LYS A 119 9.48 -11.67 -15.85
N ILE A 120 8.47 -10.97 -16.37
CA ILE A 120 8.48 -10.50 -17.77
C ILE A 120 9.67 -9.57 -18.01
N LYS A 121 9.96 -8.66 -17.07
CA LYS A 121 11.09 -7.73 -17.20
C LYS A 121 12.44 -8.44 -17.22
N GLU A 122 12.63 -9.45 -16.38
CA GLU A 122 13.86 -10.24 -16.34
C GLU A 122 14.12 -11.00 -17.65
N ILE A 123 13.08 -11.51 -18.31
CA ILE A 123 13.19 -12.21 -19.60
C ILE A 123 13.48 -11.24 -20.75
N SER A 124 13.07 -9.98 -20.62
CA SER A 124 13.23 -8.93 -21.65
C SER A 124 14.57 -8.16 -21.59
N LEU A 125 15.43 -8.48 -20.62
CA LEU A 125 16.76 -7.89 -20.40
C LEU A 125 17.86 -8.85 -20.86
#